data_AF-A0AAW1N2W8-F1
#
_entry.id   AF-A0AAW1N2W8-F1
#
_cell.length_a   1.000
_cell.length_b   1.000
_cell.length_c   1.000
_cell.angle_alpha   90.00
_cell.angle_beta   90.00
_cell.angle_gamma   90.00
#
_symmetry.space_group_name_H-M   'P 1'
#
loop_
_entity.id
_entity.type
_entity.pdbx_description
1 polymer ?
#
loop_
_entity_poly.entity_id
_entity_poly.type
_entity_poly.pdbx_seq_one_letter_code
_entity_poly.pdbx_strand_id
1 'polypeptide(L)'
;MMLIDWAFLDTYNNVDVAVAAFYTKILSVVDMHVPKRTTLYRKFPVCFSPSVVKLIKLKEYYFRKWKQVSSTRYYEEFWKEYYFRKWKQVSSTRYYEEFWRLRKVIKTESQREYEA
;
A
#
# COMPACT_ATOMS: atom_id res chain seq x y z
N MET A 1 3.32 36.53 22.81
CA MET A 1 2.14 35.80 23.31
C MET A 1 0.93 36.46 22.65
N MET A 2 0.18 35.78 21.79
CA MET A 2 -1.01 36.40 21.19
C MET A 2 -2.08 36.55 22.27
N LEU A 3 -2.50 37.78 22.54
CA LEU A 3 -3.59 38.06 23.47
C LEU A 3 -4.89 37.80 22.72
N ILE A 4 -5.56 36.70 23.04
CA ILE A 4 -6.89 36.40 22.49
C ILE A 4 -7.90 37.16 23.34
N ASP A 5 -8.65 38.06 22.71
CA ASP A 5 -9.78 38.73 23.33
C ASP A 5 -10.95 37.74 23.45
N TRP A 6 -11.42 37.53 24.68
CA TRP A 6 -12.52 36.64 25.02
C TRP A 6 -13.82 37.37 25.31
N ALA A 7 -13.81 38.70 25.34
CA ALA A 7 -15.00 39.53 25.63
C ALA A 7 -16.15 39.30 24.64
N PHE A 8 -15.86 38.77 23.44
CA PHE A 8 -16.88 38.41 22.47
C PHE A 8 -17.84 37.31 22.96
N LEU A 9 -17.44 36.47 23.92
CA LEU A 9 -18.31 35.43 24.47
C LEU A 9 -19.47 36.00 25.28
N ASP A 10 -19.28 37.17 25.89
CA ASP A 10 -20.30 37.85 26.71
C ASP A 10 -21.45 38.41 25.85
N THR A 11 -21.28 38.46 24.53
CA THR A 11 -22.31 38.95 23.60
C THR A 11 -23.37 37.89 23.27
N TYR A 12 -23.15 36.62 23.65
CA TYR A 12 -24.07 35.52 23.34
C TYR A 12 -24.99 35.21 24.52
N ASN A 13 -26.30 35.32 24.29
CA ASN A 13 -27.32 34.96 25.28
C ASN A 13 -27.63 33.44 25.33
N ASN A 14 -27.15 32.68 24.35
CA ASN A 14 -27.38 31.24 24.25
C ASN A 14 -26.04 30.50 24.42
N VAL A 15 -26.00 29.59 25.40
CA VAL A 15 -24.82 28.80 25.76
C VAL A 15 -24.33 27.96 24.59
N ASP A 16 -25.22 27.32 23.82
CA ASP A 16 -24.83 26.47 22.70
C ASP A 16 -24.11 27.27 21.61
N VAL A 17 -24.60 28.49 21.35
CA VAL A 17 -24.01 29.41 20.38
C VAL A 17 -22.66 29.93 20.87
N ALA A 18 -22.55 30.26 22.16
CA ALA A 18 -21.29 30.68 22.77
C ALA A 18 -20.22 29.58 22.70
N VAL A 19 -20.60 28.33 22.97
CA VAL A 19 -19.69 27.16 22.89
C VAL A 19 -19.23 26.93 21.45
N ALA A 20 -20.14 27.02 20.47
CA ALA A 20 -19.77 26.91 19.06
C ALA A 20 -18.78 28.01 18.63
N ALA A 21 -19.02 29.25 19.04
CA ALA A 21 -18.14 30.38 18.76
C ALA A 21 -16.76 30.23 19.43
N PHE A 22 -16.72 29.73 20.66
CA PHE A 22 -15.49 29.40 21.39
C PHE A 22 -14.63 28.38 20.64
N TYR A 23 -15.21 27.23 20.26
CA TYR A 23 -14.47 26.20 19.53
C TYR A 23 -14.02 26.68 18.16
N THR A 24 -14.85 27.46 17.48
CA THR A 24 -14.48 28.06 16.19
C THR A 24 -13.23 28.95 16.34
N LYS A 25 -13.18 29.79 17.38
CA LYS A 25 -12.02 30.65 17.65
C LYS A 25 -10.77 29.84 17.97
N ILE A 26 -10.88 28.82 18.83
CA ILE A 26 -9.76 27.92 19.13
C ILE A 26 -9.24 27.24 17.86
N LEU A 27 -10.14 26.65 17.08
CA LEU A 27 -9.77 25.94 15.85
C LEU A 27 -9.09 26.87 14.85
N SER A 28 -9.50 28.14 14.75
CA SER A 28 -8.80 29.13 13.90
C SER A 28 -7.36 29.39 14.32
N VAL A 29 -7.09 29.43 15.63
CA VAL A 29 -5.73 29.64 16.15
C VAL A 29 -4.89 28.40 15.90
N VAL A 30 -5.46 27.22 16.14
CA VAL A 30 -4.85 25.94 15.83
C VAL A 30 -4.52 25.87 14.34
N ASP A 31 -5.45 26.20 13.46
CA ASP A 31 -5.25 26.17 12.00
C ASP A 31 -4.16 27.14 11.51
N MET A 32 -4.01 28.28 12.19
CA MET A 32 -2.98 29.28 11.85
C MET A 32 -1.58 28.82 12.26
N HIS A 33 -1.45 28.08 13.37
CA HIS A 33 -0.15 27.73 13.94
C HIS A 33 0.25 26.27 13.70
N VAL A 34 -0.70 25.39 13.43
CA VAL A 34 -0.44 23.98 13.15
C VAL A 34 -0.18 23.84 11.64
N PRO A 35 1.03 23.42 11.24
CA PRO A 35 1.33 23.18 9.84
C PRO A 35 0.40 22.12 9.27
N LYS A 36 -0.48 22.53 8.35
CA LYS A 36 -1.34 21.60 7.62
C LYS A 36 -0.46 20.79 6.68
N ARG A 37 -0.36 19.49 6.90
CA ARG A 37 0.26 18.59 5.92
C ARG A 37 -0.66 18.55 4.70
N THR A 38 -0.22 19.13 3.61
CA THR A 38 -0.82 18.86 2.30
C THR A 38 -0.69 17.36 2.06
N THR A 39 -1.81 16.66 2.09
CA THR A 39 -1.86 15.26 1.66
C THR A 39 -1.49 15.23 0.19
N LEU A 40 -0.21 14.98 -0.10
CA LEU A 40 0.20 14.67 -1.46
C LEU A 40 -0.61 13.45 -1.89
N TYR A 41 -1.33 13.57 -3.00
CA TYR A 41 -2.05 12.45 -3.58
C TYR A 41 -1.03 11.38 -3.97
N ARG A 42 -0.85 10.38 -3.10
CA ARG A 42 0.05 9.27 -3.34
C ARG A 42 -0.78 8.10 -3.84
N LYS A 43 -0.39 7.55 -4.99
CA LYS A 43 -0.95 6.30 -5.53
C LYS A 43 -0.73 5.10 -4.60
N PHE A 44 0.28 5.18 -3.71
CA PHE A 44 0.63 4.11 -2.77
C PHE A 44 0.64 4.63 -1.31
N PRO A 45 0.27 3.80 -0.33
CA PRO A 45 0.33 4.16 1.09
C PRO A 45 1.73 4.59 1.54
N VAL A 46 1.80 5.48 2.55
CA VAL A 46 3.08 5.97 3.11
C VAL A 46 3.91 4.85 3.75
N CYS A 47 3.27 3.80 4.26
CA CYS A 47 3.95 2.65 4.83
C CYS A 47 4.70 1.79 3.80
N PHE A 48 4.54 2.04 2.50
CA PHE A 48 5.21 1.25 1.47
C PHE A 48 6.59 1.82 1.17
N SER A 49 7.63 1.00 1.35
CA SER A 49 8.97 1.38 0.95
C SER A 49 9.09 1.51 -0.58
N PRO A 50 10.01 2.33 -1.10
CA PRO A 50 10.25 2.45 -2.54
C PRO A 50 10.51 1.09 -3.21
N SER A 51 11.17 0.18 -2.51
CA SER A 51 11.41 -1.19 -2.94
C SER A 51 10.11 -1.98 -3.15
N VAL A 52 9.16 -1.90 -2.21
CA VAL A 52 7.85 -2.56 -2.32
C VAL A 52 7.05 -1.99 -3.49
N VAL A 53 7.05 -0.66 -3.64
CA VAL A 53 6.37 0.00 -4.77
C VAL A 53 6.95 -0.46 -6.12
N LYS A 54 8.28 -0.58 -6.23
CA LYS A 54 8.95 -1.11 -7.43
C LYS A 54 8.48 -2.53 -7.77
N LEU A 55 8.32 -3.38 -6.76
CA LEU A 55 7.87 -4.76 -6.95
C LEU A 55 6.43 -4.86 -7.42
N ILE A 56 5.53 -4.06 -6.83
CA ILE A 56 4.13 -4.01 -7.27
C ILE A 56 4.06 -3.64 -8.75
N LYS A 57 4.80 -2.60 -9.16
CA LYS A 57 4.88 -2.16 -10.57
C LYS A 57 5.46 -3.24 -11.48
N LEU A 58 6.52 -3.90 -11.05
CA LEU A 58 7.19 -4.95 -11.84
C LEU A 58 6.29 -6.17 -12.04
N LYS A 59 5.58 -6.59 -10.99
CA LYS A 59 4.56 -7.65 -11.07
C LYS A 59 3.48 -7.30 -12.08
N GLU A 60 2.95 -6.08 -12.00
CA GLU A 60 1.90 -5.62 -12.92
C GLU A 60 2.41 -5.56 -14.37
N TYR A 61 3.65 -5.14 -14.59
CA TYR A 61 4.30 -5.16 -15.90
C TYR A 61 4.33 -6.58 -16.49
N TYR A 62 4.86 -7.56 -15.76
CA TYR A 62 4.98 -8.94 -16.26
C TYR A 62 3.61 -9.58 -16.50
N PHE A 63 2.64 -9.33 -15.62
CA PHE A 63 1.26 -9.79 -15.82
C PHE A 63 0.65 -9.23 -17.10
N ARG A 64 0.78 -7.92 -17.33
CA ARG A 64 0.27 -7.27 -18.55
C ARG A 64 0.95 -7.80 -19.81
N LYS A 65 2.27 -8.00 -19.77
CA LYS A 65 3.04 -8.55 -20.89
C LYS A 65 2.69 -10.01 -21.18
N TRP A 66 2.52 -10.83 -20.14
CA TRP A 66 2.04 -12.20 -20.29
C TRP A 66 0.64 -12.23 -20.90
N LYS A 67 -0.29 -11.41 -20.42
CA LYS A 67 -1.66 -11.33 -20.98
C LYS A 67 -1.69 -10.90 -22.45
N GLN A 68 -0.73 -10.07 -22.88
CA GLN A 68 -0.64 -9.59 -24.26
C GLN A 68 0.00 -10.59 -25.22
N VAL A 69 1.07 -11.27 -24.79
CA VAL A 69 1.94 -12.05 -25.69
C VAL A 69 1.80 -13.56 -25.43
N SER A 70 1.14 -13.97 -24.35
CA SER A 70 0.99 -15.36 -23.88
C SER A 70 2.30 -16.14 -23.80
N SER A 71 3.44 -15.45 -23.74
CA SER A 71 4.76 -16.08 -23.68
C SER A 71 5.05 -16.63 -22.30
N THR A 72 5.50 -17.88 -22.26
CA THR A 72 5.92 -18.61 -21.05
C THR A 72 7.00 -17.86 -20.25
N ARG A 73 7.87 -17.11 -20.93
CA ARG A 73 8.92 -16.29 -20.29
C ARG A 73 8.33 -15.24 -19.35
N TYR A 74 7.30 -14.50 -19.78
CA TYR A 74 6.69 -13.46 -18.94
C TYR A 74 5.86 -14.05 -17.79
N TYR A 75 5.27 -15.23 -18.01
CA TYR A 75 4.61 -15.99 -16.95
C TYR A 75 5.60 -16.42 -15.86
N GLU A 76 6.76 -16.95 -16.26
CA GLU A 76 7.80 -17.35 -15.31
C GLU A 76 8.34 -16.17 -14.51
N GLU A 77 8.63 -15.03 -15.15
CA GLU A 77 9.10 -13.83 -14.45
C GLU A 77 8.05 -13.23 -13.50
N PHE A 78 6.76 -13.25 -13.87
CA PHE A 78 5.66 -12.84 -12.98
C PHE A 78 5.66 -13.66 -11.68
N TRP A 79 5.82 -14.97 -11.78
CA TRP A 79 5.83 -15.86 -10.63
C TRP A 79 7.14 -15.81 -9.83
N LYS A 80 8.29 -15.60 -10.49
CA LYS A 80 9.57 -15.40 -9.80
C LYS A 80 9.49 -14.21 -8.85
N GLU A 81 8.96 -13.07 -9.27
CA GLU A 81 8.85 -11.91 -8.36
C GLU A 81 7.83 -12.12 -7.23
N TYR A 82 6.76 -12.89 -7.46
CA TYR A 82 5.78 -13.25 -6.43
C TYR A 82 6.36 -14.17 -5.33
N TYR A 83 7.18 -15.16 -5.72
CA TYR A 83 7.68 -16.19 -4.81
C TYR A 83 9.10 -15.92 -4.29
N PHE A 84 9.99 -15.34 -5.08
CA PHE A 84 11.39 -15.23 -4.67
C PHE A 84 11.60 -14.27 -3.49
N ARG A 85 10.74 -13.25 -3.34
CA ARG A 85 10.93 -12.23 -2.28
C ARG A 85 10.07 -12.44 -1.05
N LYS A 86 8.89 -13.05 -1.18
CA LYS A 86 8.05 -13.44 -0.03
C LYS A 86 8.72 -14.56 0.79
N TRP A 87 9.52 -15.41 0.14
CA TRP A 87 10.06 -16.62 0.76
C TRP A 87 11.55 -16.52 1.14
N LYS A 88 12.32 -15.56 0.60
CA LYS A 88 13.70 -15.31 1.06
C LYS A 88 13.78 -14.69 2.46
N GLN A 89 12.69 -14.07 2.93
CA GLN A 89 12.54 -13.66 4.33
C GLN A 89 12.02 -14.79 5.25
N VAL A 90 11.52 -15.91 4.69
CA VAL A 90 10.84 -16.98 5.44
C VAL A 90 11.62 -18.31 5.39
N SER A 91 12.67 -18.43 4.56
CA SER A 91 13.30 -19.72 4.31
C SER A 91 14.31 -20.12 5.39
N SER A 92 13.82 -20.90 6.37
CA SER A 92 14.51 -22.13 6.78
C SER A 92 13.98 -23.32 5.93
N THR A 93 14.80 -23.70 4.95
CA THR A 93 15.32 -25.07 4.70
C THR A 93 14.45 -26.32 4.45
N ARG A 94 13.16 -26.29 4.10
CA ARG A 94 12.51 -27.53 3.58
C ARG A 94 11.42 -27.34 2.54
N TYR A 95 10.62 -26.30 2.70
CA TYR A 95 9.49 -26.02 1.83
C TYR A 95 9.90 -25.62 0.40
N TYR A 96 11.05 -24.93 0.27
CA TYR A 96 11.56 -24.49 -1.04
C TYR A 96 11.93 -25.67 -1.95
N GLU A 97 12.60 -26.69 -1.38
CA GLU A 97 13.02 -27.88 -2.13
C GLU A 97 11.82 -28.75 -2.52
N GLU A 98 10.89 -28.97 -1.59
CA GLU A 98 9.62 -29.66 -1.84
C GLU A 98 8.80 -29.00 -2.95
N PHE A 99 8.67 -27.67 -2.95
CA PHE A 99 7.92 -26.96 -3.98
C PHE A 99 8.52 -27.11 -5.38
N TRP A 100 9.86 -27.00 -5.52
CA TRP A 100 10.52 -27.20 -6.81
C TRP A 100 10.46 -28.66 -7.27
N ARG A 101 10.47 -29.62 -6.34
CA ARG A 101 10.25 -31.03 -6.62
C ARG A 101 8.84 -31.26 -7.16
N LEU A 102 7.81 -30.77 -6.47
CA LEU A 102 6.41 -30.90 -6.90
C LEU A 102 6.16 -30.25 -8.27
N ARG A 103 6.76 -29.09 -8.53
CA ARG A 103 6.64 -28.43 -9.84
C ARG A 103 7.27 -29.24 -10.98
N LYS A 104 8.40 -29.90 -10.73
CA LYS A 104 9.00 -30.81 -11.72
C LYS A 104 8.06 -31.98 -12.01
N VAL A 105 7.48 -32.58 -10.96
CA VAL A 105 6.53 -33.70 -11.09
C VAL A 105 5.32 -33.29 -11.94
N ILE A 106 4.64 -32.19 -11.60
CA ILE A 106 3.46 -31.70 -12.33
C ILE A 106 3.78 -31.42 -13.81
N LYS A 107 4.96 -30.85 -14.10
CA LYS A 107 5.38 -30.60 -15.48
C LYS A 107 5.62 -31.90 -16.26
N THR A 108 6.08 -32.95 -15.58
CA THR A 108 6.37 -34.25 -16.20
C THR A 108 5.10 -35.07 -16.40
N GLU A 109 4.14 -34.99 -15.47
CA GLU A 109 2.83 -35.65 -15.58
C GLU A 109 1.99 -35.03 -16.69
N SER A 110 1.95 -33.69 -16.76
CA SER A 110 1.27 -32.99 -17.84
C SER A 110 1.83 -33.34 -19.22
N GLN A 111 3.12 -33.66 -19.36
CA GLN A 111 3.70 -34.09 -20.65
C GLN A 111 3.32 -35.53 -21.01
N ARG A 112 3.19 -36.44 -20.03
CA ARG A 112 2.77 -37.84 -20.27
C ARG A 112 1.30 -37.95 -20.68
N GLU A 113 0.44 -37.07 -20.18
CA GLU A 113 -0.98 -37.01 -20.56
C GLU A 113 -1.19 -36.54 -22.02
N TYR A 114 -0.18 -35.94 -22.67
CA TYR A 114 -0.24 -35.56 -24.09
C TYR A 114 0.43 -36.58 -25.02
N GLU A 115 1.19 -37.55 -24.49
CA GLU A 115 1.91 -38.57 -25.27
C GLU A 115 1.26 -39.97 -25.19
N ALA A 116 0.19 -40.12 -24.42
CA ALA A 116 -0.65 -41.32 -24.31
C ALA A 116 -1.98 -41.14 -25.06
#